data_AF-A0A7C5VP33-F1
#
_entry.id   AF-A0A7C5VP33-F1
#
_cell.length_a   1.000
_cell.length_b   1.000
_cell.length_c   1.000
_cell.angle_alpha   90.00
_cell.angle_beta   90.00
_cell.angle_gamma   90.00
#
_symmetry.space_group_name_H-M   'P 1'
#
loop_
_entity.id
_entity.type
_entity.pdbx_description
1 polymer ?
#
loop_
_entity_poly.entity_id
_entity_poly.type
_entity_poly.pdbx_seq_one_letter_code
_entity_poly.pdbx_strand_id
1 'polypeptide(L)'
;PRRARKLHIGLFSYSRRFRETTLPRAIPFTAFFYSLGLPPELIGLRAIRELSEEEYSIVRQLHINLIHDLTFAARHVSWENLSLLAEKELDVQKVFGSSFLDGFIPSYMEDIATAEEVLGIKCGPRTASDRRYVNTVENLLISLIEGDEGEAKNELLKSAMMRGSLG
;
A
#
# COMPACT_ATOMS: atom_id res chain seq x y z
N PRO A 1 -24.72 4.28 4.20
CA PRO A 1 -23.96 3.23 3.47
C PRO A 1 -23.57 3.68 2.05
N ARG A 2 -22.26 3.70 1.70
CA ARG A 2 -21.78 4.18 0.37
C ARG A 2 -22.28 3.33 -0.81
N ARG A 3 -22.51 2.02 -0.61
CA ARG A 3 -23.21 1.13 -1.56
C ARG A 3 -23.74 -0.09 -0.82
N ALA A 4 -24.96 -0.55 -1.12
CA ALA A 4 -25.41 -1.86 -0.67
C ALA A 4 -24.61 -2.93 -1.43
N ARG A 5 -23.78 -3.69 -0.72
CA ARG A 5 -22.97 -4.75 -1.33
C ARG A 5 -23.69 -6.08 -1.14
N LYS A 6 -24.08 -6.72 -2.24
CA LYS A 6 -24.47 -8.13 -2.20
C LYS A 6 -23.25 -8.92 -1.72
N LEU A 7 -23.42 -9.67 -0.64
CA LEU A 7 -22.42 -10.62 -0.20
C LEU A 7 -22.23 -11.65 -1.33
N HIS A 8 -20.98 -12.09 -1.59
CA HIS A 8 -20.71 -13.21 -2.49
C HIS A 8 -21.10 -14.50 -1.77
N ILE A 9 -22.41 -14.68 -1.55
CA ILE A 9 -23.01 -15.85 -0.92
C ILE A 9 -24.08 -16.39 -1.88
N GLY A 10 -24.04 -17.70 -2.16
CA GLY A 10 -25.02 -18.39 -3.00
C GLY A 10 -24.48 -18.95 -4.32
N LEU A 11 -25.38 -19.52 -5.13
CA LEU A 11 -25.10 -20.39 -6.30
C LEU A 11 -24.23 -19.76 -7.40
N PHE A 12 -24.14 -18.42 -7.46
CA PHE A 12 -23.36 -17.68 -8.46
C PHE A 12 -22.16 -16.94 -7.87
N SER A 13 -21.74 -17.25 -6.64
CA SER A 13 -20.57 -16.63 -6.03
C SER A 13 -19.28 -17.32 -6.49
N TYR A 14 -18.31 -16.56 -7.01
CA TYR A 14 -16.93 -17.02 -7.09
C TYR A 14 -16.36 -17.22 -5.68
N SER A 15 -15.81 -18.40 -5.42
CA SER A 15 -15.12 -18.69 -4.16
C SER A 15 -13.88 -17.80 -4.05
N ARG A 16 -13.72 -17.12 -2.91
CA ARG A 16 -12.53 -16.32 -2.58
C ARG A 16 -11.52 -17.11 -1.73
N ARG A 17 -11.76 -18.41 -1.57
CA ARG A 17 -10.90 -19.31 -0.82
C ARG A 17 -9.92 -19.97 -1.79
N PHE A 18 -8.65 -19.63 -1.64
CA PHE A 18 -7.56 -20.29 -2.34
C PHE A 18 -6.74 -21.02 -1.29
N ARG A 19 -6.80 -22.36 -1.31
CA ARG A 19 -6.27 -23.23 -0.23
C ARG A 19 -6.85 -22.83 1.15
N GLU A 20 -5.99 -22.47 2.09
CA GLU A 20 -6.36 -22.09 3.46
C GLU A 20 -6.67 -20.60 3.59
N THR A 21 -6.32 -19.79 2.59
CA THR A 21 -6.41 -18.32 2.67
C THR A 21 -7.66 -17.78 1.97
N THR A 22 -8.34 -16.84 2.63
CA THR A 22 -9.43 -16.08 2.02
C THR A 22 -8.88 -14.78 1.44
N LEU A 23 -8.87 -14.65 0.12
CA LEU A 23 -8.32 -13.48 -0.56
C LEU A 23 -9.19 -12.25 -0.31
N PRO A 24 -8.63 -11.09 0.11
CA PRO A 24 -9.36 -9.84 0.28
C PRO A 24 -9.94 -9.33 -1.05
N ARG A 25 -10.91 -8.39 -1.00
CA ARG A 25 -11.36 -7.71 -2.22
C ARG A 25 -10.34 -6.63 -2.54
N ALA A 26 -10.26 -6.21 -3.80
CA ALA A 26 -9.33 -5.16 -4.21
C ALA A 26 -9.46 -3.88 -3.38
N ILE A 27 -10.69 -3.37 -3.16
CA ILE A 27 -10.89 -2.10 -2.42
C ILE A 27 -10.36 -2.14 -0.97
N PRO A 28 -10.71 -3.13 -0.11
CA PRO A 28 -10.09 -3.25 1.21
C PRO A 28 -8.57 -3.46 1.17
N PHE A 29 -8.07 -4.18 0.16
CA PHE A 29 -6.65 -4.43 0.00
C PHE A 29 -5.90 -3.12 -0.29
N THR A 30 -6.36 -2.35 -1.28
CA THR A 30 -5.79 -1.04 -1.60
C THR A 30 -5.96 -0.06 -0.43
N ALA A 31 -7.13 -0.05 0.22
CA ALA A 31 -7.36 0.79 1.39
C ALA A 31 -6.36 0.50 2.52
N PHE A 32 -6.10 -0.76 2.83
CA PHE A 32 -5.14 -1.17 3.86
C PHE A 32 -3.74 -0.60 3.56
N PHE A 33 -3.21 -0.87 2.37
CA PHE A 33 -1.87 -0.45 1.99
C PHE A 33 -1.68 1.06 1.93
N TYR A 34 -2.64 1.78 1.34
CA TYR A 34 -2.61 3.25 1.35
C TYR A 34 -2.77 3.86 2.75
N SER A 35 -3.47 3.16 3.66
CA SER A 35 -3.60 3.59 5.07
C SER A 35 -2.35 3.33 5.90
N LEU A 36 -1.45 2.44 5.44
CA LEU A 36 -0.12 2.29 6.03
C LEU A 36 0.90 3.24 5.41
N GLY A 37 0.54 3.95 4.34
CA GLY A 37 1.50 4.75 3.58
C GLY A 37 2.42 3.88 2.74
N LEU A 38 1.98 2.68 2.37
CA LEU A 38 2.71 1.71 1.56
C LEU A 38 1.89 1.37 0.30
N PRO A 39 1.84 2.26 -0.71
CA PRO A 39 1.03 2.07 -1.92
C PRO A 39 1.23 0.69 -2.58
N PRO A 40 0.15 -0.07 -2.86
CA PRO A 40 0.25 -1.43 -3.38
C PRO A 40 0.80 -1.50 -4.81
N GLU A 41 0.80 -0.39 -5.55
CA GLU A 41 1.36 -0.29 -6.91
C GLU A 41 2.88 -0.46 -6.93
N LEU A 42 3.55 -0.20 -5.81
CA LEU A 42 5.00 -0.38 -5.70
C LEU A 42 5.39 -1.82 -5.35
N ILE A 43 4.43 -2.68 -4.98
CA ILE A 43 4.73 -4.07 -4.59
C ILE A 43 5.20 -4.85 -5.81
N GLY A 44 6.34 -5.52 -5.68
CA GLY A 44 6.92 -6.41 -6.70
C GLY A 44 7.74 -5.71 -7.76
N LEU A 45 8.06 -4.41 -7.61
CA LEU A 45 8.91 -3.69 -8.57
C LEU A 45 10.32 -4.28 -8.70
N ARG A 46 10.82 -5.04 -7.73
CA ARG A 46 12.09 -5.77 -7.85
C ARG A 46 12.15 -6.69 -9.08
N ALA A 47 11.01 -7.17 -9.57
CA ALA A 47 10.94 -8.00 -10.79
C ALA A 47 11.52 -7.28 -12.02
N ILE A 48 11.56 -5.95 -12.02
CA ILE A 48 12.16 -5.16 -13.11
C ILE A 48 13.67 -5.39 -13.18
N ARG A 49 14.34 -5.71 -12.06
CA ARG A 49 15.77 -6.04 -12.04
C ARG A 49 16.09 -7.38 -12.71
N GLU A 50 15.09 -8.26 -12.82
CA GLU A 50 15.25 -9.59 -13.42
C GLU A 50 15.06 -9.56 -14.94
N LEU A 51 14.51 -8.46 -15.48
CA LEU A 51 14.25 -8.30 -16.91
C LEU A 51 15.53 -7.93 -17.67
N SER A 52 15.67 -8.45 -18.89
CA SER A 52 16.66 -7.94 -19.83
C SER A 52 16.27 -6.56 -20.35
N GLU A 53 17.23 -5.83 -20.94
CA GLU A 53 16.95 -4.53 -21.56
C GLU A 53 15.90 -4.62 -22.67
N GLU A 54 15.91 -5.71 -23.45
CA GLU A 54 14.90 -5.97 -24.48
C GLU A 54 13.51 -6.17 -23.87
N GLU A 55 13.41 -6.98 -22.82
CA GLU A 55 12.14 -7.23 -22.13
C GLU A 55 11.59 -5.96 -21.48
N TYR A 56 12.45 -5.19 -20.81
CA TYR A 56 12.07 -3.92 -20.21
C TYR A 56 11.61 -2.90 -21.26
N SER A 57 12.26 -2.88 -22.43
CA SER A 57 11.85 -2.02 -23.55
C SER A 57 10.42 -2.35 -24.03
N ILE A 58 10.06 -3.64 -24.08
CA ILE A 58 8.72 -4.09 -24.46
C ILE A 58 7.71 -3.67 -23.40
N VAL A 59 8.02 -3.83 -22.12
CA VAL A 59 7.14 -3.40 -21.01
C VAL A 59 6.85 -1.90 -21.11
N ARG A 60 7.86 -1.07 -21.37
CA ARG A 60 7.68 0.38 -21.54
C ARG A 60 6.87 0.76 -22.77
N GLN A 61 6.97 -0.02 -23.85
CA GLN A 61 6.15 0.20 -25.05
C GLN A 61 4.68 -0.18 -24.84
N LEU A 62 4.42 -1.28 -24.11
CA LEU A 62 3.07 -1.77 -23.87
C LEU A 62 2.35 -1.01 -22.77
N HIS A 63 3.05 -0.63 -21.70
CA HIS A 63 2.49 0.09 -20.56
C HIS A 63 2.95 1.55 -20.54
N ILE A 64 2.30 2.34 -21.41
CA ILE A 64 2.63 3.76 -21.66
C ILE A 64 2.65 4.61 -20.37
N ASN A 65 1.71 4.33 -19.46
CA ASN A 65 1.54 5.11 -18.22
C ASN A 65 2.28 4.54 -17.00
N LEU A 66 3.08 3.48 -17.14
CA LEU A 66 3.73 2.81 -16.00
C LEU A 66 4.46 3.80 -15.09
N ILE A 67 5.34 4.62 -15.66
CA ILE A 67 6.12 5.59 -14.88
C ILE A 67 5.22 6.67 -14.27
N HIS A 68 4.16 7.08 -14.96
CA HIS A 68 3.22 8.07 -14.45
C HIS A 68 2.46 7.55 -13.24
N ASP A 69 1.92 6.34 -13.33
CA ASP A 69 1.11 5.70 -12.30
C ASP A 69 1.97 5.38 -11.06
N LEU A 70 3.18 4.84 -11.26
CA LEU A 70 4.13 4.60 -10.19
C LEU A 70 4.61 5.91 -9.54
N THR A 71 4.84 6.96 -10.34
CA THR A 71 5.20 8.29 -9.80
C THR A 71 4.07 8.92 -9.01
N PHE A 72 2.82 8.65 -9.35
CA PHE A 72 1.67 9.10 -8.59
C PHE A 72 1.58 8.34 -7.25
N ALA A 73 1.63 7.01 -7.29
CA ALA A 73 1.62 6.17 -6.10
C ALA A 73 2.78 6.50 -5.14
N ALA A 74 3.99 6.65 -5.67
CA ALA A 74 5.20 6.94 -4.90
C ALA A 74 5.12 8.20 -4.02
N ARG A 75 4.24 9.16 -4.33
CA ARG A 75 4.03 10.37 -3.51
C ARG A 75 3.35 10.08 -2.17
N HIS A 76 2.63 8.96 -2.10
CA HIS A 76 1.87 8.54 -0.92
C HIS A 76 2.67 7.62 0.01
N VAL A 77 3.95 7.37 -0.30
CA VAL A 77 4.86 6.61 0.56
C VAL A 77 5.19 7.44 1.80
N SER A 78 5.00 6.85 3.00
CA SER A 78 5.50 7.39 4.26
C SER A 78 6.73 6.60 4.68
N TRP A 79 7.87 7.29 4.80
CA TRP A 79 9.11 6.68 5.25
C TRP A 79 9.07 6.41 6.76
N GLU A 80 8.43 7.30 7.51
CA GLU A 80 8.21 7.22 8.94
C GLU A 80 7.39 5.98 9.31
N ASN A 81 6.29 5.72 8.60
CA ASN A 81 5.51 4.48 8.81
C ASN A 81 6.31 3.23 8.44
N LEU A 82 7.10 3.29 7.36
CA LEU A 82 7.95 2.17 6.96
C LEU A 82 9.01 1.87 8.04
N SER A 83 9.64 2.91 8.61
CA SER A 83 10.56 2.79 9.73
C SER A 83 9.88 2.19 10.97
N LEU A 84 8.70 2.70 11.35
CA LEU A 84 7.95 2.21 12.49
C LEU A 84 7.56 0.72 12.34
N LEU A 85 7.16 0.31 11.13
CA LEU A 85 6.87 -1.09 10.84
C LEU A 85 8.14 -1.96 10.83
N ALA A 86 9.28 -1.40 10.44
CA ALA A 86 10.57 -2.09 10.42
C ALA A 86 11.18 -2.27 11.81
N GLU A 87 10.88 -1.39 12.77
CA GLU A 87 11.32 -1.49 14.17
C GLU A 87 10.73 -2.71 14.89
N LYS A 88 9.57 -3.19 14.43
CA LYS A 88 8.91 -4.41 14.93
C LYS A 88 8.72 -4.37 16.45
N GLU A 89 8.31 -3.22 16.98
CA GLU A 89 7.98 -3.13 18.39
C GLU A 89 6.84 -4.09 18.77
N LEU A 90 6.75 -4.43 20.05
CA LEU A 90 5.78 -5.41 20.54
C LEU A 90 4.34 -5.04 20.16
N ASP A 91 4.00 -3.76 20.20
CA ASP A 91 2.65 -3.28 19.90
C ASP A 91 2.34 -3.31 18.41
N VAL A 92 3.33 -3.01 17.55
CA VAL A 92 3.23 -3.18 16.10
C VAL A 92 3.04 -4.65 15.74
N GLN A 93 3.80 -5.55 16.37
CA GLN A 93 3.68 -6.99 16.15
C GLN A 93 2.31 -7.54 16.58
N LYS A 94 1.72 -7.01 17.65
CA LYS A 94 0.36 -7.40 18.08
C LYS A 94 -0.69 -7.05 17.02
N VAL A 95 -0.53 -5.91 16.34
CA VAL A 95 -1.51 -5.44 15.34
C VAL A 95 -1.34 -6.15 14.00
N PHE A 96 -0.11 -6.25 13.48
CA PHE A 96 0.15 -6.73 12.12
C PHE A 96 0.63 -8.18 12.02
N GLY A 97 1.12 -8.74 13.14
CA GLY A 97 1.73 -10.06 13.19
C GLY A 97 3.19 -10.08 12.71
N SER A 98 4.02 -10.90 13.36
CA SER A 98 5.44 -11.02 13.04
C SER A 98 5.69 -11.52 11.61
N SER A 99 4.88 -12.46 11.12
CA SER A 99 5.03 -13.02 9.77
C SER A 99 4.87 -11.98 8.66
N PHE A 100 3.95 -11.02 8.83
CA PHE A 100 3.79 -9.91 7.90
C PHE A 100 5.02 -9.00 7.94
N LEU A 101 5.46 -8.59 9.14
CA LEU A 101 6.57 -7.66 9.27
C LEU A 101 7.91 -8.25 8.82
N ASP A 102 8.14 -9.54 9.07
CA ASP A 102 9.37 -10.24 8.69
C ASP A 102 9.43 -10.53 7.18
N GLY A 103 8.29 -10.85 6.56
CA GLY A 103 8.25 -11.18 5.14
C GLY A 103 8.06 -9.96 4.25
N PHE A 104 7.06 -9.12 4.54
CA PHE A 104 6.62 -8.07 3.63
C PHE A 104 7.53 -6.84 3.66
N ILE A 105 7.92 -6.35 4.86
CA ILE A 105 8.64 -5.09 4.98
C ILE A 105 10.00 -5.13 4.25
N PRO A 106 10.84 -6.16 4.39
CA PRO A 106 12.11 -6.22 3.64
C PRO A 106 11.90 -6.26 2.13
N SER A 107 10.95 -7.06 1.64
CA SER A 107 10.64 -7.11 0.21
C SER A 107 10.11 -5.78 -0.33
N TYR A 108 9.28 -5.09 0.45
CA TYR A 108 8.74 -3.79 0.06
C TYR A 108 9.81 -2.69 0.04
N MET A 109 10.77 -2.73 0.97
CA MET A 109 11.93 -1.83 0.94
C MET A 109 12.79 -2.05 -0.31
N GLU A 110 13.01 -3.29 -0.72
CA GLU A 110 13.71 -3.63 -1.96
C GLU A 110 12.95 -3.14 -3.21
N ASP A 111 11.62 -3.27 -3.20
CA ASP A 111 10.77 -2.77 -4.27
C ASP A 111 10.85 -1.23 -4.39
N ILE A 112 10.83 -0.51 -3.26
CA ILE A 112 11.04 0.95 -3.23
C ILE A 112 12.43 1.31 -3.76
N ALA A 113 13.49 0.63 -3.30
CA ALA A 113 14.85 0.88 -3.77
C ALA A 113 14.97 0.67 -5.29
N THR A 114 14.28 -0.34 -5.83
CA THR A 114 14.20 -0.57 -7.28
C THR A 114 13.48 0.57 -8.00
N ALA A 115 12.40 1.10 -7.43
CA ALA A 115 11.70 2.26 -7.98
C ALA A 115 12.61 3.50 -8.07
N GLU A 116 13.44 3.73 -7.05
CA GLU A 116 14.35 4.88 -7.02
C GLU A 116 15.56 4.69 -7.94
N GLU A 117 16.22 3.53 -7.89
CA GLU A 117 17.48 3.25 -8.60
C GLU A 117 17.27 2.95 -10.09
N VAL A 118 16.27 2.13 -10.44
CA VAL A 118 16.07 1.64 -11.81
C VAL A 118 15.12 2.54 -12.58
N LEU A 119 14.04 3.01 -11.94
CA LEU A 119 13.02 3.82 -12.59
C LEU A 119 13.22 5.33 -12.40
N GLY A 120 14.13 5.74 -11.50
CA GLY A 120 14.37 7.15 -11.19
C GLY A 120 13.19 7.84 -10.50
N ILE A 121 12.30 7.07 -9.88
CA ILE A 121 11.09 7.57 -9.24
C ILE A 121 11.42 7.93 -7.78
N LYS A 122 11.36 9.21 -7.43
CA LYS A 122 11.53 9.64 -6.03
C LYS A 122 10.31 9.27 -5.18
N CYS A 123 10.52 8.48 -4.14
CA CYS A 123 9.49 8.07 -3.19
C CYS A 123 9.33 9.07 -2.05
N GLY A 124 8.09 9.37 -1.69
CA GLY A 124 7.73 10.31 -0.63
C GLY A 124 7.02 11.59 -1.12
N PRO A 125 6.51 12.40 -0.18
CA PRO A 125 5.64 13.53 -0.48
C PRO A 125 6.39 14.69 -1.14
N ARG A 126 5.87 15.19 -2.27
CA ARG A 126 6.51 16.27 -3.05
C ARG A 126 5.86 17.62 -2.82
N THR A 127 4.56 17.63 -2.61
CA THR A 127 3.75 18.84 -2.41
C THR A 127 3.26 18.96 -0.98
N ALA A 128 2.79 20.16 -0.60
CA ALA A 128 2.19 20.36 0.72
C ALA A 128 0.93 19.49 0.93
N SER A 129 0.17 19.20 -0.13
CA SER A 129 -0.97 18.28 -0.08
C SER A 129 -0.52 16.84 0.17
N ASP A 130 0.56 16.39 -0.48
CA ASP A 130 1.10 15.05 -0.26
C ASP A 130 1.59 14.90 1.18
N ARG A 131 2.26 15.93 1.73
CA ARG A 131 2.69 15.94 3.14
C ARG A 131 1.50 15.86 4.09
N ARG A 132 0.44 16.62 3.84
CA ARG A 132 -0.79 16.53 4.67
C ARG A 132 -1.39 15.13 4.63
N TYR A 133 -1.39 14.50 3.46
CA TYR A 133 -1.84 13.12 3.32
C TYR A 133 -0.96 12.16 4.13
N VAL A 134 0.35 12.25 3.98
CA VAL A 134 1.32 11.40 4.68
C VAL A 134 1.20 11.54 6.20
N ASN A 135 1.15 12.78 6.72
CA ASN A 135 0.93 13.01 8.16
C ASN A 135 -0.39 12.42 8.67
N THR A 136 -1.45 12.45 7.85
CA THR A 136 -2.76 11.86 8.20
C THR A 136 -2.66 10.34 8.30
N VAL A 137 -1.87 9.73 7.42
CA VAL A 137 -1.62 8.29 7.38
C VAL A 137 -0.67 7.84 8.50
N GLU A 138 0.27 8.68 8.90
CA GLU A 138 1.11 8.47 10.08
C GLU A 138 0.30 8.48 11.36
N ASN A 139 -0.55 9.50 11.55
CA ASN A 139 -1.48 9.55 12.68
C ASN A 139 -2.37 8.31 12.74
N LEU A 140 -2.87 7.86 11.59
CA LEU A 140 -3.70 6.65 11.49
C LEU A 140 -2.95 5.43 12.04
N LEU A 141 -1.70 5.22 11.63
CA LEU A 141 -0.89 4.09 12.09
C LEU A 141 -0.64 4.16 13.60
N ILE A 142 -0.32 5.36 14.11
CA ILE A 142 -0.13 5.58 15.56
C ILE A 142 -1.42 5.24 16.32
N SER A 143 -2.57 5.77 15.90
CA SER A 143 -3.86 5.49 16.55
C SER A 143 -4.24 4.01 16.49
N LEU A 144 -3.87 3.29 15.42
CA LEU A 144 -4.06 1.83 15.34
C LEU A 144 -3.19 1.07 16.36
N ILE A 145 -1.94 1.50 16.56
CA ILE A 145 -1.01 0.88 17.52
C ILE A 145 -1.46 1.17 18.96
N GLU A 146 -1.93 2.39 19.23
CA GLU A 146 -2.47 2.80 20.54
C GLU A 146 -3.84 2.15 20.86
N GLY A 147 -4.52 1.58 19.86
CA GLY A 147 -5.83 0.97 20.00
C GLY A 147 -7.00 1.97 20.04
N ASP A 148 -6.78 3.23 19.63
CA ASP A 148 -7.84 4.21 19.46
C ASP A 148 -8.56 4.01 18.12
N GLU A 149 -9.54 3.10 18.11
CA GLU A 149 -10.36 2.82 16.94
C GLU A 149 -11.16 4.03 16.46
N GLY A 150 -11.50 4.96 17.36
CA GLY A 150 -12.27 6.16 17.05
C GLY A 150 -11.46 7.11 16.18
N GLU A 151 -10.25 7.43 16.63
CA GLU A 151 -9.34 8.30 15.90
C GLU A 151 -8.80 7.64 14.63
N ALA A 152 -8.42 6.36 14.69
CA ALA A 152 -7.98 5.62 13.51
C ALA A 152 -9.03 5.63 12.39
N LYS A 153 -10.32 5.51 12.74
CA LYS A 153 -11.42 5.61 11.77
C LYS A 153 -11.57 7.01 11.19
N ASN A 154 -11.40 8.05 12.00
CA ASN A 154 -11.45 9.44 11.54
C ASN A 154 -10.32 9.72 10.55
N GLU A 155 -9.09 9.32 10.88
CA GLU A 155 -7.91 9.52 10.02
C GLU A 155 -7.99 8.66 8.74
N LEU A 156 -8.57 7.46 8.81
CA LEU A 156 -8.88 6.64 7.62
C LEU A 156 -9.82 7.35 6.65
N LEU A 157 -10.88 7.97 7.16
CA LEU A 157 -11.82 8.70 6.32
C LEU A 157 -11.19 9.97 5.77
N LYS A 158 -10.37 10.66 6.56
CA LYS A 158 -9.67 11.88 6.16
C LYS A 158 -8.65 11.61 5.06
N SER A 159 -7.82 10.59 5.19
CA SER A 159 -6.87 10.18 4.16
C SER A 159 -7.58 9.74 2.87
N ALA A 160 -8.68 8.99 2.98
CA ALA A 160 -9.50 8.59 1.84
C ALA A 160 -10.13 9.79 1.10
N MET A 161 -10.55 10.84 1.82
CA MET A 161 -11.05 12.08 1.22
C MET A 161 -9.95 12.84 0.50
N MET A 162 -8.75 12.93 1.07
CA MET A 162 -7.60 13.59 0.44
C MET A 162 -7.17 12.89 -0.86
N ARG A 163 -7.20 11.56 -0.89
CA ARG A 163 -6.90 10.76 -2.09
C ARG A 163 -8.05 10.72 -3.11
N GLY A 164 -9.27 11.07 -2.69
CA GLY A 164 -10.48 10.94 -3.49
C GLY A 164 -10.98 9.50 -3.64
N SER A 165 -10.41 8.53 -2.91
CA SER A 165 -10.83 7.13 -2.89
C SER A 165 -10.52 6.47 -1.55
N LEU A 166 -11.35 5.50 -1.13
CA LEU A 166 -11.03 4.63 -0.01
C LEU A 166 -10.02 3.55 -0.41
N GLY A 167 -10.11 3.07 -1.65
CA GLY A 167 -9.31 1.99 -2.21
C GLY A 167 -9.63 1.81 -3.68
#